data_AF-A0A6M5YZ54-F1
#
_entry.id   AF-A0A6M5YZ54-F1
#
_cell.length_a   1.000
_cell.length_b   1.000
_cell.length_c   1.000
_cell.angle_alpha   90.00
_cell.angle_beta   90.00
_cell.angle_gamma   90.00
#
_symmetry.space_group_name_H-M   'P 1'
#
loop_
_entity.id
_entity.type
_entity.pdbx_description
1 polymer ?
#
loop_
_entity_poly.entity_id
_entity_poly.type
_entity_poly.pdbx_seq_one_letter_code
_entity_poly.pdbx_strand_id
1 'polypeptide(L)'
;MIEIATAPPAPNEAGVLAGKLAESFGQMVQAYEQHFSLSREEALQRATAPPLDGGQRTLDGPPDQVSFFDLHQIARTDPDRAAARWEEVKKAALDELRTGHRAAEAVETFNAGAWQRARFLALREELSAEWQPRNGIERQLLDTMAQAQAGYLVWLHRLTTYTSLESCTNDRRIKDEGRWQPPRQSDADATEQAAAMMDRFNKMFLRTLRALCDMRRHSKPVIVQNGGQMNVAQQQVNLNTVPTEG
;
A
#
# COMPACT_ATOMS: atom_id res chain seq x y z
N MET A 1 -10.75 -33.95 28.00
CA MET A 1 -9.47 -33.28 27.72
C MET A 1 -9.53 -32.77 26.30
N ILE A 2 -9.66 -31.45 26.10
CA ILE A 2 -9.69 -30.84 24.77
C ILE A 2 -8.28 -30.36 24.48
N GLU A 3 -7.66 -30.98 23.50
CA GLU A 3 -6.33 -30.63 22.99
C GLU A 3 -6.47 -29.36 22.16
N ILE A 4 -6.07 -28.22 22.73
CA ILE A 4 -6.00 -26.96 22.02
C ILE A 4 -4.77 -27.05 21.11
N ALA A 5 -5.01 -27.16 19.81
CA ALA A 5 -3.97 -27.02 18.80
C ALA A 5 -3.34 -25.63 18.93
N THR A 6 -2.19 -25.55 19.61
CA THR A 6 -1.37 -24.36 19.67
C THR A 6 -0.85 -24.05 18.26
N ALA A 7 -1.28 -22.91 17.73
CA ALA A 7 -0.70 -22.35 16.51
C ALA A 7 0.83 -22.28 16.63
N PRO A 8 1.59 -22.52 15.54
CA PRO A 8 3.04 -22.43 15.57
C PRO A 8 3.46 -21.03 16.07
N PRO A 9 4.52 -20.95 16.90
CA PRO A 9 5.01 -19.66 17.39
C PRO A 9 5.37 -18.78 16.20
N ALA A 10 4.89 -17.55 16.21
CA ALA A 10 5.26 -16.56 15.22
C ALA A 10 6.80 -16.49 15.15
N PRO A 11 7.40 -16.44 13.95
CA PRO A 11 8.85 -16.35 13.83
C PRO A 11 9.37 -15.17 14.64
N ASN A 12 10.41 -15.41 15.44
CA ASN A 12 11.06 -14.38 16.24
C ASN A 12 11.53 -13.26 15.30
N GLU A 13 10.90 -12.08 15.42
CA GLU A 13 11.16 -10.93 14.55
C GLU A 13 12.65 -10.55 14.56
N ALA A 14 13.33 -10.68 15.69
CA ALA A 14 14.77 -10.44 15.79
C ALA A 14 15.58 -11.37 14.87
N GLY A 15 15.15 -12.63 14.72
CA GLY A 15 15.78 -13.58 13.79
C GLY A 15 15.55 -13.21 12.33
N VAL A 16 14.34 -12.72 12.00
CA VAL A 16 14.02 -12.24 10.65
C VAL A 16 14.86 -10.99 10.31
N LEU A 17 14.95 -10.04 11.23
CA LEU A 17 15.77 -8.84 11.07
C LEU A 17 17.24 -9.23 10.88
N ALA A 18 17.82 -10.05 11.75
CA ALA A 18 19.20 -10.52 11.64
C ALA A 18 19.49 -11.19 10.28
N GLY A 19 18.56 -12.01 9.79
CA GLY A 19 18.64 -12.61 8.45
C GLY A 19 18.67 -11.57 7.33
N LYS A 20 17.82 -10.53 7.40
CA LYS A 20 17.81 -9.43 6.42
C LYS A 20 19.05 -8.55 6.47
N LEU A 21 19.61 -8.31 7.66
CA LEU A 21 20.88 -7.59 7.81
C LEU A 21 22.02 -8.36 7.14
N ALA A 22 22.11 -9.67 7.37
CA ALA A 22 23.13 -10.53 6.76
C ALA A 22 22.97 -10.63 5.23
N GLU A 23 21.74 -10.79 4.75
CA GLU A 23 21.41 -10.79 3.31
C GLU A 23 21.85 -9.48 2.63
N SER A 24 21.49 -8.34 3.23
CA SER A 24 21.82 -7.02 2.69
C SER A 24 23.34 -6.76 2.67
N PHE A 25 24.06 -7.21 3.70
CA PHE A 25 25.53 -7.17 3.69
C PHE A 25 26.13 -7.99 2.56
N GLY A 26 25.64 -9.22 2.34
CA GLY A 26 26.09 -10.07 1.23
C GLY A 26 25.84 -9.43 -0.14
N GLN A 27 24.67 -8.83 -0.34
CA GLN A 27 24.33 -8.10 -1.57
C GLN A 27 25.27 -6.90 -1.80
N MET A 28 25.63 -6.17 -0.75
CA MET A 28 26.57 -5.04 -0.85
C MET A 28 27.98 -5.50 -1.24
N VAL A 29 28.49 -6.59 -0.65
CA VAL A 29 29.79 -7.18 -1.03
C VAL A 29 29.77 -7.61 -2.51
N GLN A 30 28.69 -8.26 -2.95
CA GLN A 30 28.52 -8.64 -4.35
C GLN A 30 28.48 -7.44 -5.29
N ALA A 31 27.80 -6.36 -4.89
CA ALA A 31 27.76 -5.11 -5.67
C ALA A 31 29.16 -4.49 -5.83
N TYR A 32 30.00 -4.55 -4.79
CA TYR A 32 31.40 -4.11 -4.85
C TYR A 32 32.25 -4.97 -5.81
N GLU A 33 32.12 -6.29 -5.75
CA GLU A 33 32.82 -7.19 -6.67
C GLU A 33 32.41 -6.92 -8.13
N GLN A 34 31.11 -6.77 -8.40
CA GLN A 34 30.56 -6.67 -9.75
C GLN A 34 30.74 -5.29 -10.38
N HIS A 35 30.44 -4.21 -9.63
CA HIS A 35 30.39 -2.85 -10.20
C HIS A 35 31.68 -2.06 -9.99
N PHE A 36 32.51 -2.44 -9.01
CA PHE A 36 33.77 -1.76 -8.71
C PHE A 36 34.99 -2.63 -8.97
N SER A 37 34.80 -3.86 -9.48
CA SER A 37 35.87 -4.81 -9.82
C SER A 37 36.85 -5.05 -8.67
N LEU A 38 36.37 -4.95 -7.42
CA LEU A 38 37.17 -5.21 -6.23
C LEU A 38 37.31 -6.72 -6.03
N SER A 39 38.45 -7.15 -5.51
CA SER A 39 38.58 -8.51 -5.00
C SER A 39 37.62 -8.72 -3.83
N ARG A 40 37.28 -9.98 -3.52
CA ARG A 40 36.40 -10.30 -2.38
C ARG A 40 36.92 -9.72 -1.05
N GLU A 41 38.23 -9.74 -0.85
CA GLU A 41 38.86 -9.19 0.36
C GLU A 41 38.70 -7.66 0.43
N GLU A 42 38.96 -6.95 -0.68
CA GLU A 42 38.76 -5.50 -0.76
C GLU A 42 37.29 -5.11 -0.64
N ALA A 43 36.39 -5.88 -1.24
CA ALA A 43 34.94 -5.68 -1.13
C ALA A 43 34.45 -5.86 0.31
N LEU A 44 34.95 -6.86 1.03
CA LEU A 44 34.67 -7.06 2.46
C LEU A 44 35.24 -5.91 3.30
N GLN A 45 36.49 -5.51 3.07
CA GLN A 45 37.09 -4.36 3.75
C GLN A 45 36.27 -3.09 3.50
N ARG A 46 35.82 -2.86 2.26
CA ARG A 46 35.01 -1.70 1.91
C ARG A 46 33.62 -1.74 2.53
N ALA A 47 32.95 -2.89 2.52
CA ALA A 47 31.62 -3.07 3.12
C ALA A 47 31.66 -3.00 4.66
N THR A 48 32.80 -3.31 5.28
CA THR A 48 32.98 -3.23 6.74
C THR A 48 33.57 -1.91 7.21
N ALA A 49 34.03 -1.07 6.29
CA ALA A 49 34.53 0.25 6.61
C ALA A 49 33.43 1.08 7.30
N PRO A 50 33.75 1.79 8.39
CA PRO A 50 32.78 2.64 9.05
C PRO A 50 32.29 3.74 8.09
N PRO A 51 31.02 4.14 8.16
CA PRO A 51 30.52 5.28 7.40
C PRO A 51 31.34 6.53 7.68
N LEU A 52 31.55 7.38 6.66
CA LEU A 52 32.35 8.60 6.79
C LEU A 52 31.81 9.58 7.85
N ASP A 53 30.49 9.53 8.10
CA ASP A 53 29.77 10.35 9.07
C ASP A 53 29.49 9.61 10.39
N GLY A 54 30.13 8.46 10.62
CA GLY A 54 29.89 7.63 11.80
C GLY A 54 28.47 7.03 11.87
N GLY A 55 27.71 7.04 10.77
CA GLY A 55 26.33 6.55 10.72
C GLY A 55 25.30 7.57 11.19
N GLN A 56 25.70 8.82 11.44
CA GLN A 56 24.80 9.87 11.93
C GLN A 56 23.64 10.12 10.94
N ARG A 57 23.89 10.08 9.63
CA ARG A 57 22.85 10.22 8.60
C ARG A 57 21.80 9.11 8.68
N THR A 58 22.19 7.88 9.01
CA THR A 58 21.24 6.77 9.16
C THR A 58 20.34 6.97 10.36
N LEU A 59 20.90 7.52 11.44
CA LEU A 59 20.22 7.72 12.72
C LEU A 59 19.27 8.93 12.68
N ASP A 60 19.73 10.04 12.12
CA ASP A 60 18.98 11.31 12.11
C ASP A 60 18.20 11.54 10.80
N GLY A 61 18.49 10.75 9.77
CA GLY A 61 17.87 10.88 8.46
C GLY A 61 16.41 10.41 8.41
N PRO A 62 15.74 10.63 7.28
CA PRO A 62 14.38 10.15 7.06
C PRO A 62 14.29 8.62 7.18
N PRO A 63 13.31 8.06 7.92
CA PRO A 63 13.19 6.61 8.13
C PRO A 63 13.00 5.79 6.84
N ASP A 64 12.39 6.38 5.81
CA ASP A 64 12.17 5.77 4.49
C ASP A 64 13.47 5.63 3.67
N GLN A 65 14.53 6.30 4.07
CA GLN A 65 15.85 6.22 3.42
C GLN A 65 16.81 5.25 4.13
N VAL A 66 16.38 4.62 5.23
CA VAL A 66 17.20 3.67 5.98
C VAL A 66 17.16 2.31 5.30
N SER A 67 18.30 1.84 4.80
CA SER A 67 18.44 0.50 4.24
C SER A 67 18.78 -0.55 5.31
N PHE A 68 18.59 -1.83 4.99
CA PHE A 68 19.06 -2.93 5.85
C PHE A 68 20.59 -2.93 6.00
N PHE A 69 21.34 -2.44 5.01
CA PHE A 69 22.79 -2.29 5.12
C PHE A 69 23.14 -1.23 6.17
N ASP A 70 22.41 -0.11 6.21
CA ASP A 70 22.65 0.93 7.19
C ASP A 70 22.37 0.45 8.62
N LEU A 71 21.28 -0.31 8.81
CA LEU A 71 20.98 -0.97 10.08
C LEU A 71 22.05 -2.00 10.46
N HIS A 72 22.59 -2.73 9.48
CA HIS A 72 23.69 -3.67 9.72
C HIS A 72 24.94 -2.93 10.22
N GLN A 73 25.27 -1.77 9.63
CA GLN A 73 26.41 -0.97 10.07
C GLN A 73 26.24 -0.47 11.52
N ILE A 74 25.04 -0.02 11.90
CA ILE A 74 24.75 0.35 13.29
C ILE A 74 24.90 -0.88 14.20
N ALA A 75 24.28 -2.00 13.83
CA ALA A 75 24.23 -3.21 14.64
C ALA A 75 25.62 -3.81 14.96
N ARG A 76 26.63 -3.57 14.11
CA ARG A 76 28.02 -3.98 14.36
C ARG A 76 28.62 -3.32 15.60
N THR A 77 28.19 -2.11 15.91
CA THR A 77 28.71 -1.30 17.02
C THR A 77 27.74 -1.21 18.18
N ASP A 78 26.44 -1.15 17.87
CA ASP A 78 25.35 -0.98 18.84
C ASP A 78 24.08 -1.70 18.33
N PRO A 79 23.92 -2.99 18.66
CA PRO A 79 22.76 -3.80 18.26
C PRO A 79 21.43 -3.24 18.78
N ASP A 80 21.41 -2.73 20.02
CA ASP A 80 20.20 -2.21 20.65
C ASP A 80 19.74 -0.93 19.94
N ARG A 81 20.68 -0.07 19.54
CA ARG A 81 20.37 1.13 18.75
C ARG A 81 19.87 0.80 17.34
N ALA A 82 20.41 -0.24 16.71
CA ALA A 82 19.88 -0.72 15.42
C ALA A 82 18.44 -1.25 15.56
N ALA A 83 18.15 -1.99 16.63
CA ALA A 83 16.79 -2.46 16.92
C ALA A 83 15.83 -1.30 17.20
N ALA A 84 16.24 -0.32 18.01
CA ALA A 84 15.46 0.89 18.27
C ALA A 84 15.16 1.65 16.96
N ARG A 85 16.17 1.81 16.10
CA ARG A 85 16.00 2.44 14.79
C ARG A 85 15.05 1.67 13.88
N TRP A 86 15.06 0.33 13.92
CA TRP A 86 14.11 -0.50 13.18
C TRP A 86 12.66 -0.28 13.66
N GLU A 87 12.43 -0.18 14.97
CA GLU A 87 11.10 0.15 15.52
C GLU A 87 10.61 1.53 15.06
N GLU A 88 11.51 2.52 14.98
CA GLU A 88 11.18 3.84 14.43
C GLU A 88 10.76 3.77 12.96
N VAL A 89 11.49 3.02 12.13
CA VAL A 89 11.15 2.78 10.71
C VAL A 89 9.78 2.13 10.59
N LYS A 90 9.48 1.09 11.39
CA LYS A 90 8.16 0.44 11.41
C LYS A 90 7.05 1.40 11.81
N LYS A 91 7.28 2.24 12.83
CA LYS A 91 6.31 3.24 13.26
C LYS A 91 6.05 4.28 12.17
N ALA A 92 7.10 4.80 11.54
CA ALA A 92 6.99 5.75 10.43
C ALA A 92 6.21 5.15 9.25
N ALA A 93 6.50 3.90 8.87
CA ALA A 93 5.78 3.19 7.82
C ALA A 93 4.29 2.96 8.17
N LEU A 94 3.98 2.68 9.44
CA LEU A 94 2.60 2.55 9.91
C LEU A 94 1.86 3.90 9.90
N ASP A 95 2.53 4.98 10.29
CA ASP A 95 1.95 6.33 10.27
C ASP A 95 1.73 6.81 8.83
N GLU A 96 2.66 6.54 7.91
CA GLU A 96 2.51 6.78 6.47
C GLU A 96 1.29 6.03 5.90
N LEU A 97 1.11 4.76 6.28
CA LEU A 97 -0.06 3.96 5.91
C LEU A 97 -1.36 4.57 6.47
N ARG A 98 -1.37 4.98 7.74
CA ARG A 98 -2.56 5.54 8.41
C ARG A 98 -2.97 6.90 7.86
N THR A 99 -2.01 7.73 7.50
CA THR A 99 -2.21 9.05 6.90
C THR A 99 -2.56 8.97 5.41
N GLY A 100 -2.37 7.81 4.78
CA GLY A 100 -2.70 7.58 3.37
C GLY A 100 -1.66 8.10 2.39
N HIS A 101 -0.50 8.56 2.88
CA HIS A 101 0.57 9.06 2.02
C HIS A 101 1.12 7.98 1.09
N ARG A 102 1.24 6.74 1.57
CA ARG A 102 1.62 5.60 0.73
C ARG A 102 0.62 5.34 -0.40
N ALA A 103 -0.67 5.48 -0.11
CA ALA A 103 -1.72 5.30 -1.12
C ALA A 103 -1.72 6.44 -2.15
N ALA A 104 -1.37 7.66 -1.71
CA ALA A 104 -1.23 8.82 -2.58
C ALA A 104 -0.06 8.67 -3.56
N GLU A 105 1.09 8.21 -3.07
CA GLU A 105 2.28 7.97 -3.89
C GLU A 105 2.00 6.97 -5.03
N ALA A 106 1.21 5.93 -4.76
CA ALA A 106 0.88 4.91 -5.77
C ALA A 106 0.08 5.44 -6.98
N VAL A 107 -0.57 6.61 -6.87
CA VAL A 107 -1.32 7.24 -7.98
C VAL A 107 -0.59 8.44 -8.58
N GLU A 108 0.61 8.73 -8.10
CA GLU A 108 1.44 9.77 -8.68
C GLU A 108 2.04 9.32 -10.01
N THR A 109 2.05 10.24 -10.96
CA THR A 109 2.72 10.07 -12.25
C THR A 109 4.10 10.72 -12.19
N PHE A 110 4.96 10.44 -13.15
CA PHE A 110 6.33 10.98 -13.19
C PHE A 110 6.42 12.53 -13.08
N ASN A 111 5.34 13.25 -13.41
CA ASN A 111 5.25 14.72 -13.29
C ASN A 111 4.18 15.16 -12.25
N ALA A 112 3.70 14.26 -11.41
CA ALA A 112 2.70 14.59 -10.40
C ALA A 112 3.33 15.42 -9.29
N GLY A 113 3.01 16.71 -9.27
CA GLY A 113 3.44 17.62 -8.21
C GLY A 113 2.65 17.45 -6.91
N ALA A 114 3.07 18.17 -5.88
CA ALA A 114 2.43 18.23 -4.56
C ALA A 114 0.91 18.48 -4.61
N TRP A 115 0.42 19.18 -5.64
CA TRP A 115 -1.00 19.41 -5.85
C TRP A 115 -1.81 18.12 -6.13
N GLN A 116 -1.27 17.18 -6.91
CA GLN A 116 -1.96 15.92 -7.18
C GLN A 116 -2.07 15.07 -5.91
N ARG A 117 -0.98 15.02 -5.12
CA ARG A 117 -0.96 14.40 -3.79
C ARG A 117 -2.01 15.04 -2.88
N ALA A 118 -2.05 16.37 -2.81
CA ALA A 118 -3.03 17.09 -1.99
C ALA A 118 -4.47 16.79 -2.41
N ARG A 119 -4.77 16.73 -3.72
CA ARG A 119 -6.11 16.36 -4.21
C ARG A 119 -6.51 14.94 -3.82
N PHE A 120 -5.58 13.99 -3.88
CA PHE A 120 -5.84 12.63 -3.43
C PHE A 120 -6.13 12.58 -1.92
N LEU A 121 -5.29 13.25 -1.12
CA LEU A 121 -5.45 13.27 0.33
C LEU A 121 -6.76 13.94 0.76
N ALA A 122 -7.16 15.04 0.10
CA ALA A 122 -8.44 15.69 0.33
C ALA A 122 -9.63 14.76 0.02
N LEU A 123 -9.60 14.05 -1.13
CA LEU A 123 -10.64 13.08 -1.46
C LEU A 123 -10.73 11.94 -0.43
N ARG A 124 -9.58 11.42 -0.01
CA ARG A 124 -9.50 10.38 1.01
C ARG A 124 -10.04 10.87 2.36
N GLU A 125 -9.72 12.10 2.74
CA GLU A 125 -10.18 12.73 3.97
C GLU A 125 -11.70 12.86 3.97
N GLU A 126 -12.30 13.38 2.88
CA GLU A 126 -13.75 13.46 2.70
C GLU A 126 -14.42 12.08 2.83
N LEU A 127 -13.90 11.07 2.12
CA LEU A 127 -14.41 9.70 2.21
C LEU A 127 -14.29 9.14 3.64
N SER A 128 -13.20 9.44 4.34
CA SER A 128 -12.95 8.96 5.70
C SER A 128 -13.81 9.66 6.75
N ALA A 129 -14.05 10.97 6.58
CA ALA A 129 -14.88 11.77 7.48
C ALA A 129 -16.32 11.27 7.48
N GLU A 130 -16.88 11.02 6.29
CA GLU A 130 -18.24 10.51 6.15
C GLU A 130 -18.36 9.04 6.53
N TRP A 131 -17.40 8.20 6.11
CA TRP A 131 -17.48 6.77 6.39
C TRP A 131 -17.18 6.44 7.85
N GLN A 132 -16.18 7.10 8.45
CA GLN A 132 -15.62 6.80 9.79
C GLN A 132 -15.09 5.36 9.89
N PRO A 133 -13.91 5.05 9.31
CA PRO A 133 -13.40 3.69 9.26
C PRO A 133 -13.04 3.16 10.65
N ARG A 134 -13.60 2.00 11.00
CA ARG A 134 -13.48 1.41 12.36
C ARG A 134 -12.15 0.68 12.61
N ASN A 135 -11.48 0.25 11.54
CA ASN A 135 -10.27 -0.55 11.62
C ASN A 135 -9.35 -0.31 10.41
N GLY A 136 -8.20 -1.00 10.38
CA GLY A 136 -7.22 -0.88 9.31
C GLY A 136 -7.73 -1.37 7.94
N ILE A 137 -8.60 -2.39 7.92
CA ILE A 137 -9.16 -2.93 6.68
C ILE A 137 -10.12 -1.92 6.04
N GLU A 138 -11.01 -1.31 6.83
CA GLU A 138 -11.89 -0.26 6.32
C GLU A 138 -11.08 0.93 5.78
N ARG A 139 -9.99 1.33 6.45
CA ARG A 139 -9.09 2.38 5.95
C ARG A 139 -8.45 2.00 4.60
N GLN A 140 -7.92 0.78 4.48
CA GLN A 140 -7.32 0.31 3.21
C GLN A 140 -8.36 0.24 2.07
N LEU A 141 -9.60 -0.15 2.35
CA LEU A 141 -10.66 -0.14 1.35
C LEU A 141 -11.03 1.29 0.93
N LEU A 142 -11.04 2.25 1.87
CA LEU A 142 -11.20 3.67 1.53
C LEU A 142 -10.03 4.19 0.68
N ASP A 143 -8.80 3.80 0.99
CA ASP A 143 -7.62 4.14 0.17
C ASP A 143 -7.80 3.62 -1.27
N THR A 144 -8.20 2.35 -1.42
CA THR A 144 -8.50 1.77 -2.74
C THR A 144 -9.63 2.50 -3.46
N MET A 145 -10.67 2.95 -2.75
CA MET A 145 -11.74 3.77 -3.34
C MET A 145 -11.21 5.13 -3.82
N ALA A 146 -10.40 5.81 -3.01
CA ALA A 146 -9.79 7.08 -3.38
C ALA A 146 -8.87 6.90 -4.62
N GLN A 147 -8.09 5.82 -4.67
CA GLN A 147 -7.23 5.50 -5.82
C GLN A 147 -8.06 5.20 -7.08
N ALA A 148 -9.14 4.45 -6.93
CA ALA A 148 -10.04 4.15 -8.04
C ALA A 148 -10.70 5.42 -8.59
N GLN A 149 -11.16 6.31 -7.71
CA GLN A 149 -11.76 7.59 -8.11
C GLN A 149 -10.75 8.53 -8.76
N ALA A 150 -9.52 8.62 -8.22
CA ALA A 150 -8.45 9.40 -8.83
C ALA A 150 -8.10 8.89 -10.23
N GLY A 151 -7.96 7.56 -10.38
CA GLY A 151 -7.74 6.91 -11.68
C GLY A 151 -8.89 7.17 -12.66
N TYR A 152 -10.14 7.07 -12.21
CA TYR A 152 -11.32 7.39 -13.01
C TYR A 152 -11.26 8.82 -13.55
N LEU A 153 -10.98 9.82 -12.70
CA LEU A 153 -10.92 11.23 -13.11
C LEU A 153 -9.80 11.49 -14.13
N VAL A 154 -8.64 10.84 -13.97
CA VAL A 154 -7.54 10.95 -14.95
C VAL A 154 -7.96 10.41 -16.31
N TRP A 155 -8.57 9.23 -16.35
CA TRP A 155 -8.99 8.61 -17.62
C TRP A 155 -10.21 9.29 -18.24
N LEU A 156 -11.13 9.82 -17.44
CA LEU A 156 -12.21 10.67 -17.90
C LEU A 156 -11.69 11.95 -18.57
N HIS A 157 -10.69 12.60 -17.96
CA HIS A 157 -10.06 13.77 -18.54
C HIS A 157 -9.36 13.45 -19.87
N ARG A 158 -8.63 12.32 -19.95
CA ARG A 158 -8.00 11.84 -21.19
C ARG A 158 -9.03 11.55 -22.28
N LEU A 159 -10.08 10.80 -21.94
CA LEU A 159 -11.18 10.51 -22.86
C LEU A 159 -11.79 11.80 -23.41
N THR A 160 -12.12 12.74 -22.53
CA THR A 160 -12.68 14.05 -22.92
C THR A 160 -11.73 14.81 -23.84
N THR A 161 -10.44 14.76 -23.56
CA THR A 161 -9.42 15.40 -24.41
C THR A 161 -9.35 14.76 -25.79
N TYR A 162 -9.30 13.43 -25.87
CA TYR A 162 -9.21 12.73 -27.15
C TYR A 162 -10.44 12.95 -28.02
N THR A 163 -11.65 12.84 -27.46
CA THR A 163 -12.89 13.07 -28.20
C THR A 163 -13.07 14.53 -28.64
N SER A 164 -12.61 15.49 -27.83
CA SER A 164 -12.65 16.91 -28.18
C SER A 164 -11.62 17.26 -29.26
N LEU A 165 -10.41 16.72 -29.18
CA LEU A 165 -9.36 16.95 -30.18
C LEU A 165 -9.66 16.29 -31.52
N GLU A 166 -10.28 15.11 -31.52
CA GLU A 166 -10.80 14.44 -32.71
C GLU A 166 -11.75 15.35 -33.49
N SER A 167 -12.55 16.16 -32.79
CA SER A 167 -13.43 17.15 -33.41
C SER A 167 -12.62 18.29 -34.07
N CYS A 168 -11.57 18.79 -33.42
CA CYS A 168 -10.73 19.87 -33.96
C CYS A 168 -9.84 19.43 -35.13
N THR A 169 -9.25 18.22 -35.07
CA THR A 169 -8.44 17.69 -36.17
C THR A 169 -9.29 17.33 -37.37
N ASN A 170 -10.50 16.78 -37.16
CA ASN A 170 -11.45 16.55 -38.23
C ASN A 170 -11.95 17.85 -38.86
N ASP A 171 -12.28 18.88 -38.08
CA ASP A 171 -12.71 20.18 -38.61
C ASP A 171 -11.64 20.85 -39.47
N ARG A 172 -10.36 20.79 -39.05
CA ARG A 172 -9.25 21.34 -39.81
C ARG A 172 -9.02 20.57 -41.11
N ARG A 173 -9.12 19.24 -41.08
CA ARG A 173 -8.99 18.39 -42.28
C ARG A 173 -10.18 18.51 -43.23
N ILE A 174 -11.40 18.68 -42.73
CA ILE A 174 -12.56 18.96 -43.57
C ILE A 174 -12.38 20.32 -44.27
N LYS A 175 -11.84 21.32 -43.58
CA LYS A 175 -11.53 22.64 -44.16
C LYS A 175 -10.40 22.57 -45.19
N ASP A 176 -9.34 21.81 -44.92
CA ASP A 176 -8.14 21.76 -45.76
C ASP A 176 -8.27 20.77 -46.93
N GLU A 177 -8.97 19.65 -46.76
CA GLU A 177 -9.07 18.55 -47.73
C GLU A 177 -10.48 18.37 -48.31
N GLY A 178 -11.48 19.13 -47.84
CA GLY A 178 -12.85 19.17 -48.37
C GLY A 178 -13.65 17.88 -48.20
N ARG A 179 -13.15 16.90 -47.45
CA ARG A 179 -13.78 15.59 -47.25
C ARG A 179 -13.62 15.13 -45.81
N TRP A 180 -14.70 14.62 -45.23
CA TRP A 180 -14.62 13.90 -43.96
C TRP A 180 -13.77 12.65 -44.15
N GLN A 181 -12.79 12.44 -43.28
CA GLN A 181 -12.03 11.19 -43.21
C GLN A 181 -12.32 10.50 -41.88
N PRO A 182 -12.43 9.18 -41.86
CA PRO A 182 -12.59 8.44 -40.62
C PRO A 182 -11.36 8.63 -39.72
N PRO A 183 -11.53 8.56 -38.39
CA PRO A 183 -10.42 8.60 -37.43
C PRO A 183 -9.38 7.55 -37.79
N ARG A 184 -8.09 7.88 -37.69
CA ARG A 184 -7.05 6.86 -37.85
C ARG A 184 -7.22 5.83 -36.73
N GLN A 185 -6.96 4.57 -37.05
CA GLN A 185 -7.03 3.46 -36.11
C GLN A 185 -6.32 3.78 -34.78
N SER A 186 -5.20 4.51 -34.80
CA SER A 186 -4.48 4.94 -33.59
C SER A 186 -5.27 5.83 -32.63
N ASP A 187 -6.09 6.75 -33.13
CA ASP A 187 -6.79 7.75 -32.32
C ASP A 187 -8.11 7.16 -31.77
N ALA A 188 -8.78 6.36 -32.60
CA ALA A 188 -9.91 5.54 -32.18
C ALA A 188 -9.50 4.55 -31.09
N ASP A 189 -8.37 3.86 -31.26
CA ASP A 189 -7.81 2.92 -30.27
C ASP A 189 -7.49 3.64 -28.95
N ALA A 190 -6.95 4.87 -29.00
CA ALA A 190 -6.64 5.66 -27.81
C ALA A 190 -7.92 6.11 -27.05
N THR A 191 -8.96 6.50 -27.78
CA THR A 191 -10.29 6.84 -27.22
C THR A 191 -10.93 5.61 -26.57
N GLU A 192 -10.91 4.47 -27.25
CA GLU A 192 -11.46 3.21 -26.73
C GLU A 192 -10.69 2.74 -25.48
N GLN A 193 -9.35 2.81 -25.52
CA GLN A 193 -8.52 2.51 -24.36
C GLN A 193 -8.86 3.41 -23.16
N ALA A 194 -9.03 4.72 -23.39
CA ALA A 194 -9.38 5.65 -22.33
C ALA A 194 -10.75 5.35 -21.73
N ALA A 195 -11.75 5.04 -22.56
CA ALA A 195 -13.09 4.63 -22.11
C ALA A 195 -13.06 3.31 -21.31
N ALA A 196 -12.30 2.31 -21.77
CA ALA A 196 -12.16 1.04 -21.08
C ALA A 196 -11.48 1.19 -19.71
N MET A 197 -10.43 2.03 -19.63
CA MET A 197 -9.75 2.31 -18.36
C MET A 197 -10.64 3.07 -17.39
N MET A 198 -11.39 4.07 -17.86
CA MET A 198 -12.39 4.78 -17.06
C MET A 198 -13.41 3.79 -16.46
N ASP A 199 -14.00 2.91 -17.27
CA ASP A 199 -14.95 1.90 -16.80
C ASP A 199 -14.32 0.93 -15.78
N ARG A 200 -13.09 0.47 -16.02
CA ARG A 200 -12.36 -0.41 -15.09
C ARG A 200 -12.19 0.23 -13.71
N PHE A 201 -11.84 1.51 -13.65
CA PHE A 201 -11.69 2.23 -12.39
C PHE A 201 -13.03 2.46 -11.69
N ASN A 202 -14.08 2.81 -12.43
CA ASN A 202 -15.43 2.92 -11.87
C ASN A 202 -15.91 1.59 -11.26
N LYS A 203 -15.71 0.47 -11.98
CA LYS A 203 -16.02 -0.87 -11.47
C LYS A 203 -15.20 -1.26 -10.24
N MET A 204 -13.94 -0.80 -10.16
CA MET A 204 -13.12 -1.00 -8.96
C MET A 204 -13.73 -0.24 -7.77
N PHE A 205 -14.06 1.04 -7.95
CA PHE A 205 -14.71 1.86 -6.93
C PHE A 205 -15.98 1.21 -6.38
N LEU A 206 -16.90 0.81 -7.28
CA LEU A 206 -18.18 0.21 -6.89
C LEU A 206 -18.01 -1.15 -6.17
N ARG A 207 -17.07 -1.99 -6.61
CA ARG A 207 -16.77 -3.27 -5.93
C ARG A 207 -16.21 -3.04 -4.52
N THR A 208 -15.34 -2.06 -4.36
CA THR A 208 -14.76 -1.73 -3.06
C THR A 208 -15.80 -1.13 -2.10
N LEU A 209 -16.67 -0.25 -2.59
CA LEU A 209 -17.81 0.27 -1.81
C LEU A 209 -18.73 -0.87 -1.35
N ARG A 210 -19.02 -1.82 -2.24
CA ARG A 210 -19.82 -3.00 -1.88
C ARG A 210 -19.15 -3.82 -0.79
N ALA A 211 -17.85 -4.09 -0.90
CA ALA A 211 -17.10 -4.80 0.13
C ALA A 211 -17.17 -4.10 1.50
N LEU A 212 -17.04 -2.78 1.52
CA LEU A 212 -17.20 -1.96 2.74
C LEU A 212 -18.60 -2.08 3.35
N CYS A 213 -19.64 -1.96 2.53
CA CYS A 213 -21.03 -2.14 2.95
C CYS A 213 -21.28 -3.55 3.52
N ASP A 214 -20.76 -4.57 2.84
CA ASP A 214 -20.91 -5.96 3.25
C ASP A 214 -20.20 -6.22 4.58
N MET A 215 -19.00 -5.67 4.79
CA MET A 215 -18.32 -5.73 6.09
C MET A 215 -19.18 -5.11 7.20
N ARG A 216 -19.78 -3.95 7.00
CA ARG A 216 -20.65 -3.33 8.01
C ARG A 216 -21.90 -4.14 8.32
N ARG A 217 -22.49 -4.79 7.31
CA ARG A 217 -23.66 -5.64 7.47
C ARG A 217 -23.36 -6.89 8.30
N HIS A 218 -22.22 -7.53 8.05
CA HIS A 218 -21.88 -8.82 8.66
C HIS A 218 -21.07 -8.71 9.96
N SER A 219 -20.45 -7.56 10.25
CA SER A 219 -19.71 -7.34 11.51
C SER A 219 -20.58 -6.93 12.70
N LYS A 220 -21.86 -7.34 12.77
CA LYS A 220 -22.65 -7.11 14.00
C LYS A 220 -22.02 -7.90 15.15
N PRO A 221 -21.74 -7.26 16.30
CA PRO A 221 -21.20 -7.97 17.45
C PRO A 221 -22.20 -9.03 17.92
N VAL A 222 -21.73 -10.25 18.14
CA VAL A 222 -22.47 -11.26 18.89
C VAL A 222 -22.54 -10.76 20.33
N ILE A 223 -23.63 -10.08 20.67
CA ILE A 223 -23.91 -9.65 22.04
C ILE A 223 -24.36 -10.90 22.80
N VAL A 224 -23.47 -11.49 23.59
CA VAL A 224 -23.82 -12.51 24.57
C VAL A 224 -24.46 -11.80 25.77
N GLN A 225 -25.76 -11.53 25.66
CA GLN A 225 -26.56 -11.10 26.81
C GLN A 225 -26.99 -12.34 27.59
N ASN A 226 -26.35 -12.56 28.74
CA ASN A 226 -26.59 -13.59 29.75
C ASN A 226 -25.98 -14.97 29.45
N GLY A 227 -25.10 -15.42 30.36
CA GLY A 227 -24.25 -16.63 30.27
C GLY A 227 -24.98 -17.98 30.32
N GLY A 228 -26.12 -18.12 29.65
CA GLY A 228 -26.85 -19.40 29.52
C GLY A 228 -27.21 -19.78 28.09
N GLN A 229 -27.10 -18.87 27.11
CA GLN A 229 -27.44 -19.17 25.71
C GLN A 229 -26.43 -18.56 24.74
N MET A 230 -25.86 -19.43 23.90
CA MET A 230 -25.00 -19.06 22.79
C MET A 230 -25.78 -19.30 21.50
N ASN A 231 -26.12 -18.22 20.78
CA ASN A 231 -26.67 -18.33 19.43
C ASN A 231 -25.50 -18.34 18.43
N VAL A 232 -25.25 -19.49 17.81
CA VAL A 232 -24.34 -19.62 16.67
C VAL A 232 -25.18 -19.93 15.44
N ALA A 233 -25.39 -18.93 14.58
CA ALA A 233 -26.27 -19.03 13.40
C ALA A 233 -27.70 -19.49 13.75
N GLN A 234 -28.44 -20.10 12.79
CA GLN A 234 -29.84 -20.54 12.93
C GLN A 234 -30.08 -21.63 13.99
N GLN A 235 -29.08 -21.98 14.82
CA GLN A 235 -29.18 -23.08 15.77
C GLN A 235 -29.04 -22.57 17.21
N GLN A 236 -30.12 -22.72 17.97
CA GLN A 236 -30.14 -22.48 19.42
C GLN A 236 -29.57 -23.72 20.14
N VAL A 237 -28.48 -23.54 20.89
CA VAL A 237 -27.95 -24.56 21.80
C VAL A 237 -28.21 -24.11 23.23
N ASN A 238 -29.09 -24.83 23.93
CA ASN A 238 -29.36 -24.63 25.36
C ASN A 238 -28.30 -25.36 26.19
N LEU A 239 -27.54 -24.62 27.00
CA LEU A 239 -26.63 -25.21 27.99
C LEU A 239 -27.40 -25.35 29.29
N ASN A 240 -27.99 -26.52 29.54
CA ASN A 240 -28.58 -26.82 30.84
C ASN A 240 -27.45 -27.06 31.85
N THR A 241 -27.17 -26.06 32.68
CA THR A 241 -26.38 -26.26 33.90
C THR A 241 -27.27 -27.00 34.92
N VAL A 242 -26.94 -28.26 35.18
CA VAL A 242 -27.56 -29.06 36.25
C VAL A 242 -27.15 -28.44 37.60
N PRO A 243 -28.08 -28.13 38.51
CA PRO A 243 -27.72 -27.70 39.85
C PRO A 243 -27.18 -28.89 40.64
N THR A 244 -26.02 -28.69 41.25
CA THR A 244 -25.44 -29.63 42.21
C THR A 244 -26.20 -29.44 43.53
N GLU A 245 -27.07 -30.38 43.89
CA GLU A 245 -27.68 -30.46 45.22
C GLU A 245 -26.92 -31.47 46.09
N GLY A 246 -26.69 -31.10 47.35
CA GLY A 246 -26.61 -32.01 48.52
C GLY A 246 -25.28 -32.72 48.77
#